data_AF-A0A2V7NXX1-F1
#
_entry.id   AF-A0A2V7NXX1-F1
#
_cell.length_a   1.000
_cell.length_b   1.000
_cell.length_c   1.000
_cell.angle_alpha   90.00
_cell.angle_beta   90.00
_cell.angle_gamma   90.00
#
_symmetry.space_group_name_H-M   'P 1'
#
loop_
_entity.id
_entity.type
_entity.pdbx_description
1 polymer ?
#
loop_
_entity_poly.entity_id
_entity_poly.type
_entity_poly.pdbx_seq_one_letter_code
_entity_poly.pdbx_strand_id
1 'polypeptide(L)' 'MDPANAEAEVRRYCAEPAYPLCYAVGRRELLKLRDDYRALSGGDFTLRRFHDAILQYGGLPVTLIRWGLGLNE' A
#
# COMPACT_ATOMS: atom_id res chain seq x y z
N MET A 1 16.70 17.95 -0.23
CA MET A 1 17.30 17.28 0.93
C MET A 1 18.66 17.92 1.13
N ASP A 2 18.90 18.50 2.30
CA ASP A 2 20.22 19.02 2.63
C ASP A 2 21.20 17.84 2.89
N PRO A 3 22.53 18.09 2.83
CA PRO A 3 23.52 17.03 2.98
C PRO A 3 23.45 16.27 4.31
N ALA A 4 23.12 16.94 5.42
CA ALA A 4 23.07 16.29 6.73
C ALA A 4 21.91 15.29 6.81
N ASN A 5 20.73 15.67 6.29
CA ASN A 5 19.61 14.74 6.18
C ASN A 5 19.95 13.57 5.23
N ALA A 6 20.62 13.83 4.10
CA ALA A 6 20.98 12.79 3.14
C ALA A 6 21.87 11.72 3.78
N GLU A 7 22.87 12.14 4.54
CA GLU A 7 23.74 11.24 5.27
C GLU A 7 23.00 10.44 6.35
N ALA A 8 22.08 11.09 7.08
CA ALA A 8 21.27 10.44 8.09
C ALA A 8 20.39 9.32 7.50
N GLU A 9 19.73 9.57 6.36
CA GLU A 9 18.90 8.53 5.70
C GLU A 9 19.74 7.38 5.18
N VAL A 10 20.92 7.64 4.58
CA VAL A 10 21.82 6.56 4.14
C VAL A 10 22.20 5.66 5.31
N ARG A 11 22.60 6.25 6.45
CA ARG A 11 22.92 5.49 7.66
C ARG A 11 21.72 4.68 8.16
N ARG A 12 20.53 5.27 8.17
CA ARG A 12 19.28 4.60 8.56
C ARG A 12 18.97 3.41 7.64
N TYR A 13 19.17 3.56 6.33
CA TYR A 13 18.88 2.51 5.35
C TYR A 13 19.85 1.32 5.50
N CYS A 14 21.10 1.57 5.87
CA CYS A 14 22.06 0.53 6.19
C CYS A 14 21.75 -0.17 7.53
N ALA A 15 21.20 0.54 8.51
CA ALA A 15 20.85 -0.01 9.82
C ALA A 15 19.53 -0.80 9.82
N GLU A 16 18.55 -0.36 9.03
CA GLU A 16 17.21 -0.94 8.95
C GLU A 16 16.95 -1.48 7.53
N PRO A 17 17.51 -2.65 7.17
CA PRO A 17 17.34 -3.21 5.84
C PRO A 17 15.86 -3.46 5.53
N ALA A 18 15.47 -3.25 4.27
CA ALA A 18 14.12 -3.38 3.73
C ALA A 18 13.05 -2.41 4.29
N TYR A 19 13.22 -1.82 5.47
CA TYR A 19 12.24 -0.89 6.03
C TYR A 19 11.99 0.33 5.12
N PRO A 20 13.01 1.03 4.57
CA PRO A 20 12.78 2.16 3.66
C PRO A 20 11.99 1.81 2.39
N LEU A 21 12.02 0.54 1.96
CA LEU A 21 11.31 0.08 0.77
C LEU A 21 9.79 -0.01 1.00
N CYS A 22 9.34 -0.08 2.26
CA CYS A 22 7.94 -0.32 2.61
C CYS A 22 6.99 0.74 2.02
N TYR A 23 7.42 2.00 1.92
CA TYR A 23 6.61 3.08 1.34
C TYR A 23 6.33 2.84 -0.15
N ALA A 24 7.37 2.51 -0.91
CA ALA A 24 7.25 2.31 -2.35
C ALA A 24 6.45 1.03 -2.66
N VAL A 25 6.73 -0.05 -1.94
CA VAL A 25 6.01 -1.33 -2.09
C VAL A 25 4.56 -1.19 -1.66
N GLY A 26 4.29 -0.66 -0.46
CA GLY A 26 2.93 -0.46 0.03
C GLY A 26 2.10 0.42 -0.90
N ARG A 27 2.66 1.53 -1.40
CA ARG A 27 2.01 2.39 -2.40
C ARG A 27 1.68 1.62 -3.68
N ARG A 28 2.64 0.87 -4.22
CA ARG A 28 2.45 0.07 -5.44
C ARG A 28 1.32 -0.94 -5.24
N GLU A 29 1.32 -1.68 -4.14
CA GLU A 29 0.34 -2.74 -3.88
C GLU A 29 -1.06 -2.16 -3.61
N LEU A 30 -1.17 -1.01 -2.92
CA LEU A 30 -2.45 -0.30 -2.77
C LEU A 30 -3.03 0.19 -4.10
N LEU A 31 -2.17 0.69 -5.00
CA LEU A 31 -2.61 1.12 -6.33
C LEU A 31 -3.12 -0.07 -7.16
N LYS A 32 -2.41 -1.20 -7.14
CA LYS A 32 -2.86 -2.44 -7.80
C LYS A 32 -4.19 -2.93 -7.21
N LEU A 33 -4.30 -2.99 -5.88
CA LEU A 33 -5.54 -3.37 -5.20
C LEU A 33 -6.72 -2.48 -5.60
N ARG A 34 -6.52 -1.16 -5.75
CA ARG A 34 -7.57 -0.25 -6.23
C ARG A 34 -8.02 -0.60 -7.64
N ASP A 35 -7.08 -0.89 -8.53
CA ASP A 35 -7.38 -1.18 -9.92
C ASP A 35 -8.10 -2.53 -10.06
N ASP A 36 -7.73 -3.54 -9.27
CA ASP A 36 -8.42 -4.83 -9.21
C ASP A 36 -9.82 -4.71 -8.58
N TYR A 37 -9.94 -3.93 -7.50
CA TYR A 37 -11.24 -3.64 -6.88
C TYR A 37 -12.17 -2.91 -7.84
N ARG A 38 -11.64 -2.00 -8.66
CA ARG A 38 -12.41 -1.34 -9.73
C ARG A 38 -12.89 -2.33 -10.77
N ALA A 39 -12.02 -3.25 -11.22
CA ALA A 39 -12.40 -4.28 -12.17
C ALA A 39 -13.51 -5.19 -11.62
N LEU A 40 -13.43 -5.57 -10.35
CA LEU A 40 -14.46 -6.35 -9.66
C LEU A 40 -15.78 -5.60 -9.49
N SER A 41 -15.72 -4.31 -9.14
CA SER A 41 -16.91 -3.49 -8.84
C SER A 41 -17.61 -2.96 -10.09
N GLY A 42 -16.96 -2.98 -11.25
CA GLY A 42 -17.53 -2.50 -12.51
C GLY A 42 -18.07 -1.07 -12.42
N GLY A 43 -19.32 -0.87 -12.87
CA GLY A 43 -19.99 0.44 -12.87
C GLY A 43 -20.32 1.00 -11.48
N ASP A 44 -20.26 0.17 -10.44
CA ASP A 44 -20.53 0.56 -9.05
C ASP A 44 -19.30 1.15 -8.34
N PHE A 45 -18.15 1.18 -9.02
CA PHE A 45 -16.91 1.67 -8.45
C PHE A 45 -16.98 3.17 -8.13
N THR A 46 -16.59 3.52 -6.90
CA THR A 46 -16.21 4.89 -6.54
C THR A 46 -14.97 4.85 -5.63
N LEU A 47 -14.17 5.92 -5.64
CA LEU A 47 -13.02 6.03 -4.73
C LEU A 47 -13.44 5.98 -3.26
N ARG A 48 -14.62 6.52 -2.92
CA ARG A 48 -15.17 6.45 -1.57
C ARG A 48 -15.41 5.00 -1.14
N ARG A 49 -16.16 4.23 -1.94
CA ARG A 49 -16.43 2.80 -1.65
C ARG A 49 -15.13 1.99 -1.51
N PHE A 50 -14.15 2.26 -2.36
CA PHE A 50 -12.83 1.63 -2.24
C PHE A 50 -12.15 1.95 -0.90
N HIS A 51 -12.06 3.24 -0.53
CA HIS A 51 -11.45 3.64 0.75
C HIS A 51 -12.21 3.08 1.95
N ASP A 52 -13.55 3.12 1.92
CA ASP A 52 -14.41 2.57 2.98
C ASP A 52 -14.16 1.06 3.15
N ALA A 53 -14.01 0.32 2.04
CA ALA A 53 -13.76 -1.11 2.07
C ALA A 53 -12.38 -1.47 2.65
N ILE A 54 -11.32 -0.75 2.28
CA ILE A 54 -9.96 -1.09 2.76
C ILE A 54 -9.68 -0.60 4.18
N LEU A 55 -10.22 0.57 4.58
CA LEU A 55 -9.91 1.17 5.89
C LEU A 55 -10.57 0.40 7.05
N GLN A 56 -11.63 -0.36 6.79
CA GLN A 56 -12.27 -1.24 7.78
C GLN A 56 -11.33 -2.33 8.30
N TYR A 57 -10.32 -2.73 7.51
CA TYR A 57 -9.34 -3.74 7.91
C TYR A 57 -8.23 -3.18 8.82
N GLY A 58 -8.11 -1.85 8.95
CA GLY A 58 -7.03 -1.22 9.71
C GLY A 58 -5.65 -1.42 9.07
N GLY A 59 -4.61 -1.54 9.91
CA GLY A 59 -3.21 -1.62 9.49
C GLY A 59 -2.76 -3.01 9.00
N LEU A 60 -3.62 -3.77 8.33
CA LEU A 60 -3.26 -5.09 7.81
C LEU A 60 -2.39 -4.99 6.54
N PRO A 61 -1.52 -6.00 6.28
CA PRO A 61 -0.85 -6.15 5.00
C PRO A 61 -1.83 -6.15 3.84
N VAL A 62 -1.47 -5.50 2.72
CA VAL A 62 -2.32 -5.41 1.52
C VAL A 62 -2.76 -6.79 1.03
N THR A 63 -1.91 -7.81 1.14
CA THR A 63 -2.24 -9.20 0.78
C THR A 63 -3.41 -9.77 1.57
N LEU A 64 -3.52 -9.47 2.87
CA LEU A 64 -4.65 -9.91 3.70
C LEU A 64 -5.92 -9.12 3.40
N ILE A 65 -5.79 -7.83 3.07
CA ILE A 65 -6.91 -7.01 2.63
C ILE A 65 -7.47 -7.56 1.30
N ARG A 66 -6.59 -7.92 0.34
CA ARG A 66 -6.99 -8.55 -0.92
C ARG A 66 -7.78 -9.84 -0.70
N TRP A 67 -7.27 -10.71 0.17
CA TRP A 67 -7.96 -11.95 0.55
C TRP A 67 -9.35 -11.68 1.14
N GLY A 68 -9.47 -10.72 2.07
CA GLY A 68 -10.77 -10.34 2.66
C GLY A 68 -11.76 -9.76 1.65
N LEU A 69 -11.26 -9.14 0.57
CA LEU A 69 -12.07 -8.62 -0.53
C LEU A 69 -12.39 -9.67 -1.61
N GLY A 70 -11.96 -10.92 -1.44
CA GLY A 70 -12.15 -11.97 -2.44
C GLY A 70 -11.31 -11.78 -3.71
N LEU A 71 -10.31 -10.89 -3.66
CA LEU A 71 -9.36 -10.62 -4.75
C LEU A 71 -8.15 -11.53 -4.57
N ASN A 72 -8.36 -12.84 -4.72
CA ASN A 72 -7.27 -13.81 -4.62
C ASN A 72 -6.34 -13.69 -5.84
N GLU A 73 -5.04 -13.71 -5.58
CA GLU A 73 -4.03 -14.15 -6.57
C GLU A 73 -4.02 -15.68 -6.65
#